data_AF-A0A914KL90-F1
#
_entry.id   AF-A0A914KL90-F1
#
_cell.length_a   1.000
_cell.length_b   1.000
_cell.length_c   1.000
_cell.angle_alpha   90.00
_cell.angle_beta   90.00
_cell.angle_gamma   90.00
#
_symmetry.space_group_name_H-M   'P 1'
#
loop_
_entity.id
_entity.type
_entity.pdbx_description
1 polymer ?
#
loop_
_entity_poly.entity_id
_entity_poly.type
_entity_poly.pdbx_seq_one_letter_code
_entity_poly.pdbx_strand_id
1 'polypeptide(L)'
;MVVIASISGNNFIGDDGNGGSCYRASTGGGSSEAPDFLTDGNEQMGIDCYGMDRDVLNDFAKYYNNAHLSDLTLVVGEEIYPAHRLILCRSSEVFDRMLSQKWHGEKREIELTEEPQCQAVFGQFLRFQYCNHVVLNSENALPILILADKYNVTCLKKICIEFAIKYVLPDMKLKELFHFWFNYSTKAFHQSLIKVCIEILAKEFKQLMTSAEWEREWLDLDRDQLVEFLRSNELVVPNEYFVWESVLKWLNAPAHPERRGNTCAPLLAQILPYIRFPFMTAEQLYAIEVEEPLIVKLHEKLFRPYTHLAFKFISLPLASRVKLINTSNDTNGTQFLLRNYTDIQWDKKMYITSEQLRLKNHDHTFKIFTKSSSLTLPRWEWKLDFQIVQNLSCVNDELRVTLTAVDVDHTGRSVEYMLMICSERKVLRTITDKKFFSKSRYSQELDIRGKLEANELLDTNSALLRNDKALQLQLLLRPII
;
A
#
# COMPACT_ATOMS: atom_id res chain seq x y z
N MET A 1 -8.82 -26.56 5.44
CA MET A 1 -9.95 -26.51 4.49
C MET A 1 -10.99 -25.59 5.10
N VAL A 2 -10.95 -24.30 4.75
CA VAL A 2 -11.77 -23.26 5.36
C VAL A 2 -13.06 -23.15 4.54
N VAL A 3 -14.18 -23.59 5.10
CA VAL A 3 -15.51 -23.39 4.50
C VAL A 3 -16.07 -22.10 5.09
N ILE A 4 -15.86 -20.98 4.39
CA ILE A 4 -16.61 -19.75 4.65
C ILE A 4 -17.96 -19.91 3.95
N ALA A 5 -19.03 -20.06 4.73
CA ALA A 5 -20.38 -20.05 4.21
C ALA A 5 -20.69 -18.65 3.66
N SER A 6 -20.88 -18.59 2.34
CA SER A 6 -21.35 -17.42 1.61
C SER A 6 -22.82 -17.15 1.97
N ILE A 7 -23.12 -15.97 2.48
CA ILE A 7 -24.50 -15.44 2.51
C ILE A 7 -24.53 -14.26 1.53
N SER A 8 -25.14 -14.52 0.38
CA SER A 8 -25.37 -13.59 -0.71
C SER A 8 -26.47 -12.56 -0.37
N GLY A 9 -26.11 -11.29 -0.59
CA GLY A 9 -26.89 -10.09 -0.93
C GLY A 9 -28.41 -10.04 -0.76
N ASN A 10 -28.87 -8.97 -0.11
CA ASN A 10 -29.86 -8.10 -0.74
C ASN A 10 -29.68 -6.63 -0.33
N ASN A 11 -29.96 -5.76 -1.30
CA ASN A 11 -29.70 -4.33 -1.37
C ASN A 11 -30.26 -3.51 -0.20
N PHE A 12 -29.46 -2.57 0.32
CA PHE A 12 -29.97 -1.28 0.80
C PHE A 12 -29.08 -0.14 0.31
N ILE A 13 -29.75 0.78 -0.37
CA ILE A 13 -29.28 2.06 -0.91
C ILE A 13 -28.94 2.98 0.26
N GLY A 14 -27.89 3.78 0.09
CA GLY A 14 -27.22 4.53 1.14
C GLY A 14 -28.02 5.66 1.78
N ASP A 15 -27.49 6.11 2.91
CA ASP A 15 -27.69 7.48 3.37
C ASP A 15 -26.40 7.96 4.06
N ASP A 16 -26.10 9.23 3.83
CA ASP A 16 -24.85 9.91 4.11
C ASP A 16 -24.70 10.31 5.59
N GLY A 17 -23.45 10.35 6.04
CA GLY A 17 -22.94 11.35 6.98
C GLY A 17 -23.36 11.25 8.46
N ASN A 18 -22.49 10.69 9.30
CA ASN A 18 -21.88 11.49 10.38
C ASN A 18 -20.66 10.79 10.98
N GLY A 19 -19.54 11.51 11.05
CA GLY A 19 -18.29 11.03 11.62
C GLY A 19 -18.34 10.97 13.14
N GLY A 20 -18.27 9.76 13.69
CA GLY A 20 -18.03 9.53 15.12
C GLY A 20 -16.55 9.69 15.44
N SER A 21 -16.19 10.85 15.99
CA SER A 21 -14.87 11.18 16.51
C SER A 21 -14.46 10.24 17.64
N CYS A 22 -13.39 9.47 17.45
CA CYS A 22 -12.71 8.78 18.55
C CYS A 22 -11.93 9.83 19.36
N TYR A 23 -12.31 10.02 20.62
CA TYR A 23 -11.74 11.01 21.53
C TYR A 23 -10.22 10.87 21.69
N ARG A 24 -9.53 11.95 21.35
CA ARG A 24 -8.12 12.21 21.63
C ARG A 24 -8.02 12.66 23.09
N ALA A 25 -7.35 11.88 23.94
CA ALA A 25 -7.13 12.25 25.33
C ALA A 25 -6.18 13.46 25.40
N SER A 26 -6.72 14.62 25.78
CA SER A 26 -5.94 15.81 26.13
C SER A 26 -5.62 15.77 27.62
N THR A 27 -4.33 15.70 27.93
CA THR A 27 -3.79 15.94 29.27
C THR A 27 -3.89 17.43 29.62
N GLY A 28 -4.64 17.76 30.68
CA GLY A 28 -4.68 19.10 31.26
C GLY A 28 -5.30 19.03 32.65
N GLY A 29 -4.49 19.30 33.68
CA GLY A 29 -4.94 19.35 35.07
C GLY A 29 -5.56 20.71 35.44
N GLY A 30 -6.25 20.72 36.58
CA GLY A 30 -6.55 21.94 37.33
C GLY A 30 -8.02 22.18 37.65
N SER A 31 -8.29 22.19 38.96
CA SER A 31 -9.33 22.92 39.70
C SER A 31 -10.81 22.66 39.40
N SER A 32 -11.45 22.02 40.37
CA SER A 32 -12.87 22.14 40.69
C SER A 32 -13.22 23.57 41.09
N GLU A 33 -14.02 24.27 40.29
CA GLU A 33 -14.79 25.43 40.74
C GLU A 33 -16.20 25.32 40.15
N ALA A 34 -17.19 25.27 41.03
CA ALA A 34 -18.61 25.35 40.67
C ALA A 34 -18.98 26.80 40.33
N PRO A 35 -19.82 27.07 39.32
CA PRO A 35 -20.26 28.43 39.05
C PRO A 35 -21.53 28.79 39.84
N ASP A 36 -21.52 30.00 40.40
CA ASP A 36 -22.63 30.66 41.08
C ASP A 36 -23.83 30.91 40.14
N PHE A 37 -25.03 30.69 40.68
CA PHE A 37 -26.33 30.89 40.03
C PHE A 37 -26.77 32.35 40.04
N LEU A 38 -27.38 32.82 38.93
CA LEU A 38 -28.51 33.78 38.79
C LEU A 38 -28.74 33.93 37.25
N THR A 39 -29.90 33.78 36.59
CA THR A 39 -31.31 34.12 36.89
C THR A 39 -32.27 33.43 35.89
N ASP A 40 -33.47 33.12 36.41
CA ASP A 40 -34.84 33.09 35.84
C ASP A 40 -35.15 32.60 34.40
N GLY A 41 -35.97 31.54 34.32
CA GLY A 41 -36.53 31.02 33.06
C GLY A 41 -37.00 29.58 33.17
N ASN A 42 -38.26 29.40 33.54
CA ASN A 42 -39.06 28.19 33.77
C ASN A 42 -38.91 27.00 32.77
N GLU A 43 -37.80 26.26 32.84
CA GLU A 43 -37.70 24.83 32.50
C GLU A 43 -36.89 24.18 33.64
N GLN A 44 -37.25 22.98 34.12
CA GLN A 44 -36.38 22.24 35.06
C GLN A 44 -35.08 21.88 34.31
N MET A 45 -34.12 22.81 34.30
CA MET A 45 -32.78 22.63 33.74
C MET A 45 -32.05 21.63 34.64
N GLY A 46 -32.17 20.35 34.32
CA GLY A 46 -31.26 19.34 34.83
C GLY A 46 -29.83 19.71 34.42
N ILE A 47 -28.88 19.53 35.33
CA ILE A 47 -27.46 19.66 35.02
C ILE A 47 -26.96 18.25 34.71
N ASP A 48 -26.36 18.06 33.54
CA ASP A 48 -25.66 16.82 33.21
C ASP A 48 -24.40 16.70 34.09
N CYS A 49 -24.45 15.82 35.08
CA CYS A 49 -23.31 15.49 35.93
C CYS A 49 -22.64 14.22 35.40
N TYR A 50 -21.38 14.33 34.97
CA TYR A 50 -20.60 13.21 34.44
C TYR A 50 -19.69 12.61 35.52
N GLY A 51 -19.72 11.29 35.67
CA GLY A 51 -18.80 10.55 36.54
C GLY A 51 -17.42 10.34 35.88
N MET A 52 -16.45 9.84 36.64
CA MET A 52 -15.11 9.52 36.12
C MET A 52 -15.12 8.16 35.38
N ASP A 53 -15.14 8.18 34.05
CA ASP A 53 -15.23 6.98 33.20
C ASP A 53 -14.12 5.94 33.43
N ARG A 54 -12.93 6.39 33.84
CA ARG A 54 -11.76 5.51 34.00
C ARG A 54 -11.87 4.57 35.21
N ASP A 55 -12.46 5.06 36.30
CA ASP A 55 -12.66 4.26 37.51
C ASP A 55 -13.76 3.22 37.29
N VAL A 56 -14.81 3.59 36.53
CA VAL A 56 -15.89 2.70 36.12
C VAL A 56 -15.38 1.50 35.30
N LEU A 57 -14.45 1.72 34.36
CA LEU A 57 -13.86 0.63 33.55
C LEU A 57 -12.99 -0.31 34.40
N ASN A 58 -12.23 0.23 35.35
CA ASN A 58 -11.46 -0.59 36.29
C ASN A 58 -12.38 -1.40 37.22
N ASP A 59 -13.50 -0.82 37.62
CA ASP A 59 -14.53 -1.51 38.39
C ASP A 59 -15.14 -2.68 37.63
N PHE A 60 -15.38 -2.56 36.32
CA PHE A 60 -15.88 -3.69 35.53
C PHE A 60 -14.86 -4.84 35.41
N ALA A 61 -13.56 -4.56 35.53
CA ALA A 61 -12.52 -5.58 35.45
C ALA A 61 -12.61 -6.64 36.58
N LYS A 62 -13.30 -6.36 37.69
CA LYS A 62 -13.51 -7.31 38.79
C LYS A 62 -14.57 -8.39 38.49
N TYR A 63 -15.41 -8.14 37.49
CA TYR A 63 -16.43 -9.09 37.01
C TYR A 63 -15.92 -9.98 35.87
N TYR A 64 -14.72 -9.71 35.35
CA TYR A 64 -14.08 -10.57 34.35
C TYR A 64 -13.80 -11.96 34.94
N ASN A 65 -14.21 -13.01 34.23
CA ASN A 65 -14.00 -14.41 34.59
C ASN A 65 -14.45 -14.75 36.02
N ASN A 66 -15.56 -14.14 36.46
CA ASN A 66 -16.07 -14.24 37.82
C ASN A 66 -17.48 -14.81 37.80
N ALA A 67 -17.70 -15.94 38.48
CA ALA A 67 -18.99 -16.60 38.54
C ALA A 67 -20.09 -15.75 39.23
N HIS A 68 -19.70 -14.74 40.02
CA HIS A 68 -20.64 -13.84 40.65
C HIS A 68 -21.40 -13.01 39.60
N LEU A 69 -22.73 -13.16 39.57
CA LEU A 69 -23.67 -12.51 38.62
C LEU A 69 -23.49 -12.91 37.14
N SER A 70 -22.60 -13.85 36.83
CA SER A 70 -22.48 -14.40 35.48
C SER A 70 -23.76 -15.15 35.10
N ASP A 71 -24.30 -14.83 33.95
CA ASP A 71 -25.51 -15.42 33.37
C ASP A 71 -25.21 -16.32 32.16
N LEU A 72 -23.93 -16.44 31.78
CA LEU A 72 -23.43 -17.44 30.87
C LEU A 72 -22.04 -17.96 31.24
N THR A 73 -21.65 -19.05 30.60
CA THR A 73 -20.33 -19.65 30.62
C THR A 73 -19.89 -19.92 29.19
N LEU A 74 -18.73 -19.37 28.81
CA LEU A 74 -18.08 -19.66 27.53
C LEU A 74 -17.07 -20.79 27.71
N VAL A 75 -17.14 -21.81 26.87
CA VAL A 75 -16.15 -22.89 26.83
C VAL A 75 -15.31 -22.71 25.57
N VAL A 76 -14.00 -22.55 25.71
CA VAL A 76 -13.08 -22.27 24.60
C VAL A 76 -11.90 -23.23 24.67
N GLY A 77 -11.97 -24.31 23.90
CA GLY A 77 -11.05 -25.42 24.06
C GLY A 77 -11.25 -26.09 25.41
N GLU A 78 -10.19 -26.15 26.22
CA GLU A 78 -10.22 -26.71 27.57
C GLU A 78 -10.54 -25.67 28.66
N GLU A 79 -10.56 -24.38 28.30
CA GLU A 79 -10.76 -23.28 29.24
C GLU A 79 -12.24 -22.90 29.38
N ILE A 80 -12.65 -22.54 30.59
CA ILE A 80 -14.02 -22.19 30.93
C ILE A 80 -14.07 -20.78 31.50
N TYR A 81 -14.90 -19.92 30.92
CA TYR A 81 -15.03 -18.51 31.28
C TYR A 81 -16.46 -18.14 31.67
N PRO A 82 -16.78 -17.97 32.97
CA PRO A 82 -18.01 -17.30 33.40
C PRO A 82 -18.03 -15.86 32.90
N ALA A 83 -19.13 -15.46 32.26
CA ALA A 83 -19.29 -14.16 31.64
C ALA A 83 -20.71 -13.60 31.74
N HIS A 84 -20.86 -12.33 31.35
CA HIS A 84 -22.09 -11.57 31.44
C HIS A 84 -22.59 -11.20 30.04
N ARG A 85 -23.81 -11.64 29.69
CA ARG A 85 -24.40 -11.45 28.35
C ARG A 85 -24.44 -9.98 27.98
N LEU A 86 -24.89 -9.12 28.88
CA LEU A 86 -24.99 -7.67 28.66
C LEU A 86 -23.66 -7.06 28.22
N ILE A 87 -22.55 -7.44 28.86
CA ILE A 87 -21.22 -6.89 28.56
C ILE A 87 -20.75 -7.38 27.18
N LEU A 88 -20.94 -8.66 26.87
CA LEU A 88 -20.56 -9.23 25.59
C LEU A 88 -21.37 -8.64 24.43
N CYS A 89 -22.70 -8.58 24.56
CA CYS A 89 -23.60 -8.00 23.56
C CYS A 89 -23.28 -6.53 23.29
N ARG A 90 -23.01 -5.74 24.36
CA ARG A 90 -22.64 -4.33 24.23
C ARG A 90 -21.33 -4.14 23.47
N SER A 91 -20.36 -5.03 23.68
CA SER A 91 -19.01 -4.89 23.14
C SER A 91 -18.81 -5.56 21.78
N SER A 92 -19.76 -6.39 21.33
CA SER A 92 -19.65 -7.18 20.10
C SER A 92 -21.03 -7.48 19.51
N GLU A 93 -21.24 -7.02 18.28
CA GLU A 93 -22.45 -7.33 17.51
C GLU A 93 -22.62 -8.83 17.24
N VAL A 94 -21.51 -9.57 17.19
CA VAL A 94 -21.52 -11.02 16.97
C VAL A 94 -22.04 -11.73 18.21
N PHE A 95 -21.55 -11.36 19.39
CA PHE A 95 -22.10 -11.85 20.65
C PHE A 95 -23.56 -11.44 20.82
N ASP A 96 -23.94 -10.20 20.46
CA ASP A 96 -25.34 -9.76 20.51
C ASP A 96 -26.28 -10.65 19.68
N ARG A 97 -25.91 -10.94 18.43
CA ARG A 97 -26.69 -11.84 17.57
C ARG A 97 -26.68 -13.28 18.07
N MET A 98 -25.51 -13.79 18.44
CA MET A 98 -25.36 -15.17 18.90
C MET A 98 -26.13 -15.43 20.19
N LEU A 99 -26.14 -14.49 21.13
CA LEU A 99 -26.81 -14.60 22.43
C LEU A 99 -28.30 -14.23 22.38
N SER A 100 -28.79 -13.74 21.24
CA SER A 100 -30.21 -13.44 21.04
C SER A 100 -31.09 -14.69 21.21
N GLN A 101 -32.37 -14.46 21.54
CA GLN A 101 -33.34 -15.54 21.75
C GLN A 101 -33.46 -16.53 20.58
N LYS A 102 -33.18 -16.06 19.36
CA LYS A 102 -33.31 -16.85 18.12
C LYS A 102 -32.21 -17.90 17.93
N TRP A 103 -31.06 -17.73 18.57
CA TRP A 103 -29.88 -18.57 18.32
C TRP A 103 -29.57 -19.46 19.52
N HIS A 104 -29.10 -18.86 20.62
CA HIS A 104 -28.77 -19.60 21.83
C HIS A 104 -29.79 -19.44 22.95
N GLY A 105 -30.82 -18.59 22.80
CA GLY A 105 -31.89 -18.51 23.80
C GLY A 105 -31.35 -18.19 25.19
N GLU A 106 -31.85 -18.90 26.19
CA GLU A 106 -31.40 -18.86 27.59
C GLU A 106 -30.30 -19.91 27.91
N LYS A 107 -29.63 -20.49 26.90
CA LYS A 107 -28.52 -21.43 27.16
C LYS A 107 -27.47 -20.76 28.04
N ARG A 108 -27.13 -21.44 29.14
CA ARG A 108 -26.12 -20.97 30.10
C ARG A 108 -24.71 -21.34 29.69
N GLU A 109 -24.52 -22.38 28.87
CA GLU A 109 -23.20 -22.80 28.41
C GLU A 109 -23.13 -22.70 26.89
N ILE A 110 -22.05 -22.09 26.39
CA ILE A 110 -21.81 -21.87 24.97
C ILE A 110 -20.37 -22.24 24.67
N GLU A 111 -20.20 -23.24 23.82
CA GLU A 111 -18.91 -23.65 23.31
C GLU A 111 -18.52 -22.80 22.09
N LEU A 112 -17.32 -22.22 22.12
CA LEU A 112 -16.74 -21.44 21.03
C LEU A 112 -15.55 -22.19 20.45
N THR A 113 -15.65 -22.52 19.16
CA THR A 113 -14.55 -23.16 18.43
C THR A 113 -13.56 -22.11 17.92
N GLU A 114 -12.38 -22.07 18.53
CA GLU A 114 -11.27 -21.20 18.13
C GLU A 114 -10.01 -22.00 17.77
N GLU A 115 -9.12 -21.43 16.97
CA GLU A 115 -7.80 -22.01 16.72
C GLU A 115 -6.94 -22.00 17.99
N PRO A 116 -6.01 -22.95 18.19
CA PRO A 116 -5.23 -23.07 19.43
C PRO A 116 -4.52 -21.77 19.85
N GLN A 117 -3.96 -21.02 18.89
CA GLN A 117 -3.32 -19.73 19.14
C GLN A 117 -4.30 -18.66 19.66
N CYS A 118 -5.57 -18.70 19.22
CA CYS A 118 -6.62 -17.79 19.66
C CYS A 118 -7.18 -18.23 21.02
N GLN A 119 -7.30 -19.53 21.28
CA GLN A 119 -7.70 -20.05 22.59
C GLN A 119 -6.74 -19.55 23.68
N ALA A 120 -5.42 -19.62 23.44
CA ALA A 120 -4.39 -19.18 24.39
C ALA A 120 -4.49 -17.69 24.79
N VAL A 121 -5.04 -16.84 23.93
CA VAL A 121 -5.20 -15.40 24.19
C VAL A 121 -6.65 -15.00 24.46
N PHE A 122 -7.59 -15.95 24.47
CA PHE A 122 -9.02 -15.66 24.56
C PHE A 122 -9.38 -14.92 25.84
N GLY A 123 -8.77 -15.28 26.97
CA GLY A 123 -8.95 -14.56 28.23
C GLY A 123 -8.52 -13.08 28.15
N GLN A 124 -7.44 -12.77 27.43
CA GLN A 124 -6.98 -11.38 27.24
C GLN A 124 -7.96 -10.60 26.36
N PHE A 125 -8.44 -11.24 25.29
CA PHE A 125 -9.51 -10.70 24.44
C PHE A 125 -10.74 -10.43 25.30
N LEU A 126 -11.27 -11.44 26.00
CA LEU A 126 -12.46 -11.35 26.86
C LEU A 126 -12.33 -10.23 27.91
N ARG A 127 -11.17 -10.12 28.57
CA ARG A 127 -10.90 -9.06 29.53
C ARG A 127 -11.02 -7.67 28.92
N PHE A 128 -10.59 -7.48 27.68
CA PHE A 128 -10.73 -6.21 26.98
C PHE A 128 -12.20 -5.79 26.87
N GLN A 129 -13.15 -6.71 26.67
CA GLN A 129 -14.57 -6.35 26.59
C GLN A 129 -15.15 -5.82 27.91
N TYR A 130 -14.50 -6.11 29.04
CA TYR A 130 -14.91 -5.60 30.36
C TYR A 130 -14.31 -4.24 30.68
N CYS A 131 -13.02 -4.03 30.37
CA CYS A 131 -12.29 -2.85 30.85
C CYS A 131 -11.52 -2.07 29.77
N ASN A 132 -11.68 -2.40 28.49
CA ASN A 132 -10.97 -1.79 27.35
C ASN A 132 -9.45 -1.76 27.52
N HIS A 133 -8.89 -2.77 28.19
CA HIS A 133 -7.45 -2.89 28.45
C HIS A 133 -6.92 -4.23 27.96
N VAL A 134 -5.84 -4.18 27.19
CA VAL A 134 -5.10 -5.33 26.68
C VAL A 134 -3.62 -4.97 26.62
N VAL A 135 -2.76 -5.96 26.87
CA VAL A 135 -1.30 -5.83 26.72
C VAL A 135 -0.90 -6.57 25.45
N LEU A 136 -0.40 -5.84 24.44
CA LEU A 136 0.01 -6.41 23.17
C LEU A 136 1.53 -6.62 23.12
N ASN A 137 1.94 -7.72 22.48
CA ASN A 137 3.31 -8.07 22.14
C ASN A 137 3.35 -8.74 20.75
N SER A 138 4.53 -9.08 20.26
CA SER A 138 4.72 -9.66 18.92
C SER A 138 4.01 -11.00 18.71
N GLU A 139 3.82 -11.79 19.78
CA GLU A 139 3.27 -13.15 19.72
C GLU A 139 1.74 -13.14 19.82
N ASN A 140 1.16 -12.29 20.68
CA ASN A 140 -0.28 -12.25 20.91
C ASN A 140 -1.05 -11.30 19.97
N ALA A 141 -0.36 -10.37 19.29
CA ALA A 141 -1.03 -9.33 18.51
C ALA A 141 -1.89 -9.88 17.37
N LEU A 142 -1.39 -10.89 16.62
CA LEU A 142 -2.15 -11.48 15.53
C LEU A 142 -3.33 -12.34 16.02
N PRO A 143 -3.17 -13.27 16.98
CA PRO A 143 -4.32 -14.00 17.55
C PRO A 143 -5.41 -13.10 18.14
N ILE A 144 -5.03 -12.02 18.83
CA ILE A 144 -6.00 -11.05 19.38
C ILE A 144 -6.70 -10.29 18.24
N LEU A 145 -5.98 -9.91 17.17
CA LEU A 145 -6.59 -9.30 15.99
C LEU A 145 -7.61 -10.25 15.33
N ILE A 146 -7.27 -11.54 15.19
CA ILE A 146 -8.17 -12.57 14.64
C ILE A 146 -9.47 -12.63 15.44
N LEU A 147 -9.39 -12.67 16.77
CA LEU A 147 -10.57 -12.64 17.65
C LEU A 147 -11.35 -11.33 17.49
N ALA A 148 -10.66 -10.19 17.46
CA ALA A 148 -11.29 -8.89 17.31
C ALA A 148 -12.06 -8.76 15.98
N ASP A 149 -11.54 -9.32 14.89
CA ASP A 149 -12.27 -9.42 13.62
C ASP A 149 -13.44 -10.38 13.70
N LYS A 150 -13.22 -11.61 14.19
CA LYS A 150 -14.25 -12.67 14.27
C LYS A 150 -15.47 -12.22 15.07
N TYR A 151 -15.24 -11.52 16.17
CA TYR A 151 -16.28 -11.01 17.07
C TYR A 151 -16.66 -9.55 16.79
N ASN A 152 -16.18 -8.94 15.70
CA ASN A 152 -16.46 -7.56 15.31
C ASN A 152 -16.22 -6.51 16.43
N VAL A 153 -15.13 -6.64 17.19
CA VAL A 153 -14.70 -5.66 18.20
C VAL A 153 -13.82 -4.60 17.52
N THR A 154 -14.46 -3.63 16.88
CA THR A 154 -13.81 -2.67 15.97
C THR A 154 -12.72 -1.81 16.63
N CYS A 155 -12.89 -1.43 17.90
CA CYS A 155 -11.90 -0.66 18.66
C CYS A 155 -10.60 -1.45 18.85
N LEU A 156 -10.71 -2.69 19.33
CA LEU A 156 -9.56 -3.59 19.56
C LEU A 156 -8.84 -3.89 18.24
N LYS A 157 -9.60 -4.14 17.17
CA LYS A 157 -9.05 -4.35 15.82
C LYS A 157 -8.12 -3.21 15.39
N LYS A 158 -8.58 -1.95 15.52
CA LYS A 158 -7.77 -0.77 15.15
C LYS A 158 -6.48 -0.72 15.97
N ILE A 159 -6.57 -0.91 17.28
CA ILE A 159 -5.41 -0.92 18.19
C ILE A 159 -4.40 -2.00 17.78
N CYS A 160 -4.86 -3.22 17.49
CA CYS A 160 -4.00 -4.32 17.08
C CYS A 160 -3.30 -4.04 15.73
N ILE A 161 -4.02 -3.48 14.75
CA ILE A 161 -3.44 -3.13 13.43
C ILE A 161 -2.39 -2.03 13.59
N GLU A 162 -2.69 -0.97 14.34
CA GLU A 162 -1.74 0.12 14.58
C GLU A 162 -0.49 -0.36 15.33
N PHE A 163 -0.66 -1.19 16.35
CA PHE A 163 0.44 -1.80 17.09
C PHE A 163 1.31 -2.67 16.17
N ALA A 164 0.69 -3.53 15.37
CA ALA A 164 1.40 -4.42 14.46
C ALA A 164 2.25 -3.62 13.46
N ILE A 165 1.64 -2.65 12.78
CA ILE A 165 2.31 -1.80 11.78
C ILE A 165 3.51 -1.06 12.39
N LYS A 166 3.37 -0.56 13.62
CA LYS A 166 4.38 0.31 14.23
C LYS A 166 5.51 -0.46 14.92
N TYR A 167 5.21 -1.61 15.53
CA TYR A 167 6.14 -2.27 16.45
C TYR A 167 6.47 -3.72 16.08
N VAL A 168 5.64 -4.41 15.28
CA VAL A 168 5.83 -5.84 14.97
C VAL A 168 6.41 -6.03 13.57
N LEU A 169 5.73 -5.50 12.55
CA LEU A 169 6.09 -5.76 11.15
C LEU A 169 7.49 -5.26 10.75
N PRO A 170 7.98 -4.09 11.21
CA PRO A 170 9.29 -3.57 10.75
C PRO A 170 10.47 -4.47 11.07
N ASP A 171 10.43 -5.18 12.20
CA ASP A 171 11.52 -6.03 12.70
C ASP A 171 11.27 -7.53 12.46
N MET A 172 10.15 -7.89 11.85
CA MET A 172 9.76 -9.28 11.62
C MET A 172 10.49 -9.90 10.43
N LYS A 173 10.80 -11.20 10.55
CA LYS A 173 11.39 -11.96 9.44
C LYS A 173 10.40 -12.04 8.26
N LEU A 174 10.92 -11.96 7.04
CA LEU A 174 10.09 -11.97 5.81
C LEU A 174 9.14 -13.16 5.73
N LYS A 175 9.59 -14.35 6.13
CA LYS A 175 8.79 -15.58 6.07
C LYS A 175 7.59 -15.54 7.02
N GLU A 176 7.82 -15.08 8.25
CA GLU A 176 6.76 -14.91 9.27
C GLU A 176 5.79 -13.79 8.85
N LEU A 177 6.33 -12.67 8.35
CA LEU A 177 5.54 -11.56 7.80
C LEU A 177 4.60 -12.05 6.69
N PHE A 178 5.10 -12.89 5.78
CA PHE A 178 4.30 -13.42 4.68
C PHE A 178 3.24 -14.42 5.14
N HIS A 179 3.62 -15.46 5.88
CA HIS A 179 2.72 -16.55 6.25
C HIS A 179 1.65 -16.14 7.26
N PHE A 180 1.99 -15.24 8.18
CA PHE A 180 1.09 -14.84 9.25
C PHE A 180 0.36 -13.56 8.89
N TRP A 181 1.08 -12.45 8.68
CA TRP A 181 0.47 -11.13 8.55
C TRP A 181 -0.07 -10.84 7.15
N PHE A 182 0.70 -11.11 6.09
CA PHE A 182 0.26 -10.87 4.73
C PHE A 182 -0.90 -11.80 4.34
N ASN A 183 -0.78 -13.10 4.66
CA ASN A 183 -1.84 -14.08 4.39
C ASN A 183 -3.14 -13.74 5.15
N TYR A 184 -3.04 -13.40 6.43
CA TYR A 184 -4.22 -13.00 7.21
C TYR A 184 -4.82 -11.70 6.69
N SER A 185 -4.01 -10.66 6.51
CA SER A 185 -4.50 -9.34 6.10
C SER A 185 -5.19 -9.34 4.74
N THR A 186 -4.70 -10.15 3.79
CA THR A 186 -5.34 -10.32 2.47
C THR A 186 -6.69 -11.03 2.57
N LYS A 187 -6.78 -12.12 3.35
CA LYS A 187 -8.05 -12.83 3.60
C LYS A 187 -9.08 -11.98 4.36
N ALA A 188 -8.63 -11.18 5.32
CA ALA A 188 -9.47 -10.29 6.11
C ALA A 188 -9.68 -8.90 5.47
N PHE A 189 -9.09 -8.65 4.29
CA PHE A 189 -9.15 -7.39 3.54
C PHE A 189 -8.70 -6.13 4.30
N HIS A 190 -7.72 -6.26 5.20
CA HIS A 190 -7.16 -5.13 5.95
C HIS A 190 -6.17 -4.33 5.10
N GLN A 191 -6.68 -3.41 4.29
CA GLN A 191 -5.90 -2.66 3.30
C GLN A 191 -4.68 -1.92 3.87
N SER A 192 -4.79 -1.33 5.07
CA SER A 192 -3.65 -0.65 5.72
C SER A 192 -2.52 -1.63 6.05
N LEU A 193 -2.87 -2.82 6.54
CA LEU A 193 -1.93 -3.87 6.90
C LEU A 193 -1.31 -4.51 5.64
N ILE A 194 -2.12 -4.81 4.62
CA ILE A 194 -1.65 -5.31 3.32
C ILE A 194 -0.62 -4.36 2.73
N LYS A 195 -0.90 -3.05 2.72
CA LYS A 195 0.01 -2.03 2.17
C LYS A 195 1.38 -2.09 2.84
N VAL A 196 1.44 -2.13 4.16
CA VAL A 196 2.70 -2.16 4.92
C VAL A 196 3.44 -3.48 4.72
N CYS A 197 2.74 -4.62 4.74
CA CYS A 197 3.34 -5.92 4.43
C CYS A 197 3.99 -5.92 3.04
N ILE A 198 3.27 -5.42 2.03
CA ILE A 198 3.78 -5.31 0.65
C ILE A 198 4.95 -4.33 0.58
N GLU A 199 4.94 -3.19 1.27
CA GLU A 199 6.06 -2.24 1.29
C GLU A 199 7.36 -2.87 1.82
N ILE A 200 7.27 -3.79 2.77
CA ILE A 200 8.43 -4.53 3.30
C ILE A 200 8.84 -5.63 2.31
N LEU A 201 7.91 -6.49 1.89
CA LEU A 201 8.17 -7.61 0.97
C LEU A 201 8.69 -7.14 -0.40
N ALA A 202 8.20 -6.00 -0.88
CA ALA A 202 8.58 -5.40 -2.16
C ALA A 202 10.08 -5.11 -2.27
N LYS A 203 10.74 -4.76 -1.17
CA LYS A 203 12.17 -4.44 -1.14
C LYS A 203 13.04 -5.66 -1.43
N GLU A 204 12.59 -6.83 -0.99
CA GLU A 204 13.30 -8.10 -1.12
C GLU A 204 12.70 -8.98 -2.22
N PHE A 205 11.83 -8.43 -3.08
CA PHE A 205 11.08 -9.19 -4.09
C PHE A 205 11.98 -10.04 -4.98
N LYS A 206 13.14 -9.50 -5.42
CA LYS A 206 14.12 -10.27 -6.20
C LYS A 206 14.61 -11.52 -5.46
N GLN A 207 14.86 -11.42 -4.15
CA GLN A 207 15.27 -12.55 -3.32
C GLN A 207 14.13 -13.57 -3.23
N LEU A 208 12.91 -13.11 -2.92
CA LEU A 208 11.71 -13.96 -2.85
C LEU A 208 11.52 -14.79 -4.13
N MET A 209 11.79 -14.21 -5.30
CA MET A 209 11.61 -14.89 -6.58
C MET A 209 12.75 -15.83 -7.00
N THR A 210 13.92 -15.73 -6.37
CA THR A 210 15.13 -16.48 -6.77
C THR A 210 15.45 -17.62 -5.80
N SER A 211 15.08 -17.48 -4.52
CA SER A 211 15.35 -18.51 -3.52
C SER A 211 14.43 -19.72 -3.68
N ALA A 212 15.00 -20.92 -3.69
CA ALA A 212 14.26 -22.18 -3.75
C ALA A 212 13.28 -22.34 -2.57
N GLU A 213 13.59 -21.75 -1.42
CA GLU A 213 12.73 -21.76 -0.23
C GLU A 213 11.45 -20.94 -0.36
N TRP A 214 11.38 -20.02 -1.31
CA TRP A 214 10.21 -19.16 -1.54
C TRP A 214 9.46 -19.52 -2.82
N GLU A 215 10.06 -20.32 -3.68
CA GLU A 215 9.44 -20.75 -4.93
C GLU A 215 8.10 -21.46 -4.64
N ARG A 216 8.05 -22.33 -3.63
CA ARG A 216 6.81 -23.05 -3.29
C ARG A 216 5.71 -22.09 -2.83
N GLU A 217 6.06 -21.16 -1.96
CA GLU A 217 5.20 -20.14 -1.38
C GLU A 217 4.68 -19.18 -2.45
N TRP A 218 5.55 -18.80 -3.39
CA TRP A 218 5.15 -18.00 -4.54
C TRP A 218 4.14 -18.75 -5.41
N LEU A 219 4.41 -20.01 -5.76
CA LEU A 219 3.51 -20.81 -6.61
C LEU A 219 2.14 -21.07 -5.97
N ASP A 220 2.07 -21.14 -4.63
CA ASP A 220 0.83 -21.35 -3.86
C ASP A 220 0.01 -20.06 -3.63
N LEU A 221 0.55 -18.89 -3.99
CA LEU A 221 -0.17 -17.61 -3.86
C LEU A 221 -1.55 -17.68 -4.51
N ASP A 222 -2.55 -17.10 -3.85
CA ASP A 222 -3.83 -16.86 -4.49
C ASP A 222 -3.78 -15.65 -5.45
N ARG A 223 -4.84 -15.49 -6.24
CA ARG A 223 -4.93 -14.42 -7.23
C ARG A 223 -4.87 -13.03 -6.60
N ASP A 224 -5.55 -12.83 -5.48
CA ASP A 224 -5.68 -11.51 -4.84
C ASP A 224 -4.34 -11.07 -4.23
N GLN A 225 -3.65 -12.00 -3.57
CA GLN A 225 -2.29 -11.80 -3.07
C GLN A 225 -1.31 -11.45 -4.18
N LEU A 226 -1.33 -12.18 -5.31
CA LEU A 226 -0.49 -11.86 -6.46
C LEU A 226 -0.79 -10.45 -6.99
N VAL A 227 -2.07 -10.08 -7.11
CA VAL A 227 -2.48 -8.75 -7.56
C VAL A 227 -1.95 -7.65 -6.63
N GLU A 228 -1.94 -7.85 -5.31
CA GLU A 228 -1.37 -6.86 -4.37
C GLU A 228 0.13 -6.66 -4.57
N PHE A 229 0.90 -7.72 -4.86
CA PHE A 229 2.30 -7.57 -5.26
C PHE A 229 2.42 -6.76 -6.56
N LEU A 230 1.71 -7.16 -7.60
CA LEU A 230 1.81 -6.53 -8.92
C LEU A 230 1.33 -5.08 -8.93
N ARG A 231 0.39 -4.71 -8.05
CA ARG A 231 -0.08 -3.33 -7.89
C ARG A 231 0.99 -2.42 -7.28
N SER A 232 1.96 -2.95 -6.55
CA SER A 232 2.96 -2.15 -5.84
C SER A 232 3.99 -1.47 -6.77
N ASN A 233 4.06 -0.14 -6.73
CA ASN A 233 5.12 0.59 -7.42
C ASN A 233 6.49 0.47 -6.72
N GLU A 234 6.55 -0.13 -5.52
CA GLU A 234 7.78 -0.22 -4.73
C GLU A 234 8.57 -1.52 -4.94
N LEU A 235 8.08 -2.47 -5.76
CA LEU A 235 8.82 -3.70 -6.02
C LEU A 235 10.21 -3.38 -6.57
N VAL A 236 11.23 -3.95 -5.92
CA VAL A 236 12.63 -3.86 -6.32
C VAL A 236 12.95 -5.07 -7.19
N VAL A 237 13.09 -4.85 -8.49
CA VAL A 237 13.26 -5.91 -9.50
C VAL A 237 14.28 -5.51 -10.56
N PRO A 238 14.91 -6.45 -11.27
CA PRO A 238 15.82 -6.11 -12.36
C PRO A 238 15.16 -5.27 -13.46
N ASN A 239 14.03 -5.72 -13.99
CA ASN A 239 13.26 -5.10 -15.06
C ASN A 239 11.81 -5.63 -15.00
N GLU A 240 10.90 -5.08 -15.80
CA GLU A 240 9.51 -5.55 -15.80
C GLU A 240 9.35 -6.95 -16.40
N TYR A 241 10.24 -7.35 -17.30
CA TYR A 241 10.24 -8.70 -17.87
C TYR A 241 10.42 -9.78 -16.79
N PHE A 242 11.28 -9.55 -15.81
CA PHE A 242 11.44 -10.43 -14.65
C PHE A 242 10.13 -10.60 -13.85
N VAL A 243 9.31 -9.55 -13.75
CA VAL A 243 7.99 -9.63 -13.10
C VAL A 243 7.06 -10.51 -13.93
N TRP A 244 7.08 -10.35 -15.25
CA TRP A 244 6.31 -11.20 -16.16
C TRP A 244 6.73 -12.68 -16.07
N GLU A 245 8.02 -12.99 -16.07
CA GLU A 245 8.54 -14.35 -15.87
C GLU A 245 8.06 -14.95 -14.54
N SER A 246 8.03 -14.13 -13.48
CA SER A 246 7.55 -14.53 -12.15
C SER A 246 6.06 -14.89 -12.16
N VAL A 247 5.24 -14.12 -12.90
CA VAL A 247 3.81 -14.42 -13.11
C VAL A 247 3.63 -15.67 -13.96
N LEU A 248 4.45 -15.85 -14.99
CA LEU A 248 4.38 -17.03 -15.84
C LEU A 248 4.69 -18.31 -15.06
N LYS A 249 5.71 -18.28 -14.18
CA LYS A 249 6.00 -19.40 -13.25
C LYS A 249 4.79 -19.72 -12.38
N TRP A 250 4.14 -18.70 -11.83
CA TRP A 250 2.92 -18.84 -11.02
C TRP A 250 1.73 -19.43 -11.79
N LEU A 251 1.52 -19.01 -13.05
CA LEU A 251 0.49 -19.56 -13.94
C LEU A 251 0.76 -21.03 -14.27
N ASN A 252 2.03 -21.39 -14.46
CA ASN A 252 2.45 -22.75 -14.78
C ASN A 252 2.64 -23.66 -13.55
N ALA A 253 2.27 -23.19 -12.34
CA ALA A 253 2.40 -23.95 -11.10
C ALA A 253 1.76 -25.34 -11.21
N PRO A 254 2.51 -26.45 -11.01
CA PRO A 254 2.01 -27.82 -11.17
C PRO A 254 0.76 -28.13 -10.34
N ALA A 255 0.68 -27.57 -9.13
CA ALA A 255 -0.41 -27.75 -8.18
C ALA A 255 -1.73 -27.08 -8.60
N HIS A 256 -1.69 -26.14 -9.55
CA HIS A 256 -2.83 -25.32 -9.96
C HIS A 256 -3.11 -25.45 -11.47
N PRO A 257 -3.59 -26.61 -11.95
CA PRO A 257 -3.89 -26.81 -13.38
C PRO A 257 -5.00 -25.86 -13.89
N GLU A 258 -5.88 -25.38 -13.02
CA GLU A 258 -6.95 -24.42 -13.34
C GLU A 258 -6.44 -23.08 -13.86
N ARG A 259 -5.20 -22.71 -13.52
CA ARG A 259 -4.54 -21.47 -13.97
C ARG A 259 -4.00 -21.57 -15.40
N ARG A 260 -4.12 -22.72 -16.07
CA ARG A 260 -3.56 -22.98 -17.41
C ARG A 260 -4.64 -23.18 -18.46
N GLY A 261 -4.24 -23.15 -19.73
CA GLY A 261 -5.14 -23.42 -20.86
C GLY A 261 -6.27 -22.40 -20.98
N ASN A 262 -7.47 -22.87 -21.36
CA ASN A 262 -8.60 -22.00 -21.68
C ASN A 262 -9.25 -21.32 -20.45
N THR A 263 -9.11 -21.91 -19.26
CA THR A 263 -9.65 -21.36 -17.99
C THR A 263 -8.83 -20.18 -17.45
N CYS A 264 -7.65 -19.93 -18.03
CA CYS A 264 -6.74 -18.86 -17.63
C CYS A 264 -7.23 -17.44 -18.04
N ALA A 265 -8.10 -17.33 -19.04
CA ALA A 265 -8.56 -16.04 -19.58
C ALA A 265 -9.06 -15.02 -18.52
N PRO A 266 -10.01 -15.36 -17.62
CA PRO A 266 -10.49 -14.41 -16.59
C PRO A 266 -9.41 -14.02 -15.58
N LEU A 267 -8.43 -14.89 -15.36
CA LEU A 267 -7.31 -14.65 -14.47
C LEU A 267 -6.32 -13.66 -15.10
N LEU A 268 -5.96 -13.89 -16.36
CA LEU A 268 -5.11 -12.98 -17.15
C LEU A 268 -5.73 -11.60 -17.28
N ALA A 269 -7.04 -11.51 -17.52
CA ALA A 269 -7.75 -10.23 -17.60
C ALA A 269 -7.60 -9.38 -16.32
N GLN A 270 -7.43 -10.02 -15.16
CA GLN A 270 -7.20 -9.35 -13.88
C GLN A 270 -5.72 -9.05 -13.63
N ILE A 271 -4.79 -9.86 -14.15
CA ILE A 271 -3.35 -9.72 -13.89
C ILE A 271 -2.66 -8.78 -14.88
N LEU A 272 -2.93 -8.92 -16.18
CA LEU A 272 -2.25 -8.17 -17.25
C LEU A 272 -2.30 -6.64 -17.09
N PRO A 273 -3.39 -6.01 -16.58
CA PRO A 273 -3.40 -4.57 -16.33
C PRO A 273 -2.28 -4.08 -15.40
N TYR A 274 -1.78 -4.94 -14.50
CA TYR A 274 -0.75 -4.60 -13.51
C TYR A 274 0.69 -4.84 -14.01
N ILE A 275 0.86 -5.44 -15.20
CA ILE A 275 2.16 -5.63 -15.84
C ILE A 275 2.45 -4.41 -16.72
N ARG A 276 3.62 -3.81 -16.53
CA ARG A 276 4.00 -2.56 -17.22
C ARG A 276 4.77 -2.82 -18.50
N PHE A 277 4.10 -3.44 -19.46
CA PHE A 277 4.65 -3.74 -20.80
C PHE A 277 5.40 -2.57 -21.46
N PRO A 278 4.99 -1.28 -21.33
CA PRO A 278 5.74 -0.16 -21.92
C PRO A 278 7.21 -0.02 -21.48
N PHE A 279 7.61 -0.64 -20.36
CA PHE A 279 8.98 -0.61 -19.83
C PHE A 279 9.77 -1.90 -20.09
N MET A 280 9.25 -2.79 -20.94
CA MET A 280 10.00 -3.93 -21.47
C MET A 280 10.76 -3.52 -22.75
N THR A 281 11.84 -4.23 -23.09
CA THR A 281 12.52 -4.02 -24.37
C THR A 281 11.74 -4.62 -25.53
N ALA A 282 12.03 -4.17 -26.76
CA ALA A 282 11.44 -4.78 -27.96
C ALA A 282 11.78 -6.28 -28.07
N GLU A 283 13.00 -6.68 -27.69
CA GLU A 283 13.42 -8.10 -27.67
C GLU A 283 12.62 -8.90 -26.64
N GLN A 284 12.41 -8.34 -25.44
CA GLN A 284 11.61 -8.97 -24.40
C GLN A 284 10.15 -9.12 -24.82
N LEU A 285 9.55 -8.09 -25.43
CA LEU A 285 8.18 -8.16 -25.94
C LEU A 285 8.05 -9.20 -27.06
N TYR A 286 9.05 -9.28 -27.94
CA TYR A 286 9.11 -10.31 -28.98
C TYR A 286 9.22 -11.72 -28.38
N ALA A 287 10.03 -11.91 -27.33
CA ALA A 287 10.12 -13.17 -26.61
C ALA A 287 8.76 -13.59 -26.02
N ILE A 288 7.98 -12.65 -25.46
CA ILE A 288 6.62 -12.92 -24.97
C ILE A 288 5.71 -13.42 -26.11
N GLU A 289 5.80 -12.83 -27.30
CA GLU A 289 4.96 -13.23 -28.44
C GLU A 289 5.39 -14.57 -29.07
N VAL A 290 6.70 -14.88 -29.07
CA VAL A 290 7.28 -15.99 -29.84
C VAL A 290 7.70 -17.18 -28.98
N GLU A 291 8.41 -16.95 -27.88
CA GLU A 291 9.03 -17.98 -27.04
C GLU A 291 8.06 -18.60 -26.04
N GLU A 292 6.94 -17.92 -25.72
CA GLU A 292 5.92 -18.39 -24.77
C GLU A 292 4.57 -18.78 -25.44
N PRO A 293 4.58 -19.72 -26.42
CA PRO A 293 3.53 -19.85 -27.41
C PRO A 293 2.21 -20.41 -26.90
N LEU A 294 2.14 -21.11 -25.76
CA LEU A 294 0.87 -21.74 -25.36
C LEU A 294 -0.10 -20.72 -24.77
N ILE A 295 0.32 -19.97 -23.74
CA ILE A 295 -0.59 -19.04 -23.07
C ILE A 295 -0.89 -17.83 -23.96
N VAL A 296 0.13 -17.28 -24.63
CA VAL A 296 -0.02 -16.08 -25.44
C VAL A 296 -0.79 -16.35 -26.74
N LYS A 297 -0.56 -17.49 -27.42
CA LYS A 297 -1.37 -17.83 -28.63
C LYS A 297 -2.80 -18.18 -28.28
N LEU A 298 -3.04 -18.87 -27.17
CA LEU A 298 -4.41 -19.19 -26.74
C LEU A 298 -5.21 -17.94 -26.37
N HIS A 299 -4.55 -16.92 -25.80
CA HIS A 299 -5.19 -15.70 -25.31
C HIS A 299 -4.73 -14.43 -26.03
N GLU A 300 -4.40 -14.53 -27.31
CA GLU A 300 -3.77 -13.46 -28.09
C GLU A 300 -4.55 -12.13 -28.04
N LYS A 301 -5.89 -12.22 -28.03
CA LYS A 301 -6.79 -11.05 -27.93
C LYS A 301 -6.59 -10.24 -26.64
N LEU A 302 -6.18 -10.88 -25.54
CA LEU A 302 -5.91 -10.21 -24.26
C LEU A 302 -4.55 -9.52 -24.26
N PHE A 303 -3.54 -10.11 -24.89
CA PHE A 303 -2.18 -9.56 -24.92
C PHE A 303 -2.00 -8.44 -25.95
N ARG A 304 -2.64 -8.55 -27.13
CA ARG A 304 -2.51 -7.61 -28.24
C ARG A 304 -2.63 -6.13 -27.83
N PRO A 305 -3.63 -5.70 -27.03
CA PRO A 305 -3.73 -4.30 -26.60
C PRO A 305 -2.48 -3.82 -25.84
N TYR A 306 -1.92 -4.68 -24.98
CA TYR A 306 -0.77 -4.35 -24.15
C TYR A 306 0.54 -4.38 -24.94
N THR A 307 0.77 -5.40 -25.78
CA THR A 307 1.98 -5.46 -26.62
C THR A 307 1.97 -4.35 -27.66
N HIS A 308 0.82 -4.08 -28.30
CA HIS A 308 0.67 -2.96 -29.22
C HIS A 308 0.94 -1.61 -28.54
N LEU A 309 0.40 -1.38 -27.34
CA LEU A 309 0.68 -0.18 -26.57
C LEU A 309 2.17 -0.05 -26.26
N ALA A 310 2.83 -1.13 -25.87
CA ALA A 310 4.25 -1.14 -25.55
C ALA A 310 5.12 -0.86 -26.77
N PHE A 311 4.89 -1.53 -27.90
CA PHE A 311 5.60 -1.24 -29.16
C PHE A 311 5.37 0.20 -29.64
N LYS A 312 4.14 0.70 -29.53
CA LYS A 312 3.81 2.09 -29.84
C LYS A 312 4.56 3.06 -28.92
N PHE A 313 4.62 2.76 -27.62
CA PHE A 313 5.37 3.57 -26.66
C PHE A 313 6.86 3.57 -27.00
N ILE A 314 7.48 2.40 -27.21
CA ILE A 314 8.92 2.27 -27.51
C ILE A 314 9.30 3.00 -28.81
N SER A 315 8.51 2.82 -29.88
CA SER A 315 8.81 3.40 -31.19
C SER A 315 8.70 4.94 -31.20
N LEU A 316 7.68 5.50 -30.56
CA LEU A 316 7.43 6.95 -30.60
C LEU A 316 8.52 7.78 -29.91
N PRO A 317 8.87 8.96 -30.47
CA PRO A 317 9.69 9.96 -29.78
C PRO A 317 9.08 10.36 -28.43
N LEU A 318 9.92 10.80 -27.48
CA LEU A 318 9.45 11.09 -26.12
C LEU A 318 8.32 12.13 -26.09
N ALA A 319 8.40 13.17 -26.92
CA ALA A 319 7.36 14.18 -27.03
C ALA A 319 5.98 13.61 -27.43
N SER A 320 5.95 12.60 -28.31
CA SER A 320 4.70 11.96 -28.75
C SER A 320 4.12 11.00 -27.71
N ARG A 321 4.98 10.42 -26.84
CA ARG A 321 4.54 9.53 -25.75
C ARG A 321 3.71 10.25 -24.69
N VAL A 322 3.88 11.57 -24.53
CA VAL A 322 3.09 12.39 -23.58
C VAL A 322 1.59 12.25 -23.85
N LYS A 323 1.18 12.25 -25.13
CA LYS A 323 -0.23 12.08 -25.51
C LYS A 323 -0.75 10.70 -25.10
N LEU A 324 0.06 9.65 -25.27
CA LEU A 324 -0.32 8.30 -24.84
C LEU A 324 -0.51 8.20 -23.34
N ILE A 325 0.44 8.75 -22.57
CA ILE A 325 0.37 8.78 -21.10
C ILE A 325 -0.91 9.50 -20.65
N ASN A 326 -1.17 10.68 -21.20
CA ASN A 326 -2.35 11.47 -20.85
C ASN A 326 -3.66 10.75 -21.19
N THR A 327 -3.78 10.13 -22.36
CA THR A 327 -4.98 9.36 -22.74
C THR A 327 -5.16 8.11 -21.85
N SER A 328 -4.06 7.51 -21.39
CA SER A 328 -4.12 6.32 -20.53
C SER A 328 -4.41 6.62 -19.06
N ASN A 329 -4.12 7.84 -18.60
CA ASN A 329 -4.32 8.23 -17.20
C ASN A 329 -5.79 8.09 -16.74
N ASP A 330 -6.74 8.18 -17.68
CA ASP A 330 -8.18 8.07 -17.40
C ASP A 330 -8.66 6.61 -17.25
N THR A 331 -7.87 5.64 -17.72
CA THR A 331 -8.28 4.21 -17.78
C THR A 331 -7.33 3.27 -17.05
N ASN A 332 -6.01 3.42 -17.22
CA ASN A 332 -5.01 2.54 -16.63
C ASN A 332 -3.65 3.25 -16.42
N GLY A 333 -3.65 4.35 -15.68
CA GLY A 333 -2.48 5.23 -15.49
C GLY A 333 -1.26 4.59 -14.80
N THR A 334 -1.43 3.44 -14.14
CA THR A 334 -0.35 2.73 -13.44
C THR A 334 0.66 2.08 -14.38
N GLN A 335 0.31 1.86 -15.66
CA GLN A 335 1.19 1.24 -16.66
C GLN A 335 2.42 2.09 -17.02
N PHE A 336 2.35 3.40 -16.78
CA PHE A 336 3.43 4.36 -17.05
C PHE A 336 4.16 4.81 -15.77
N LEU A 337 3.88 4.17 -14.63
CA LEU A 337 4.63 4.38 -13.40
C LEU A 337 5.80 3.39 -13.33
N LEU A 338 7.00 3.85 -12.99
CA LEU A 338 8.14 2.96 -12.84
C LEU A 338 8.04 2.17 -11.53
N ARG A 339 8.49 0.91 -11.58
CA ARG A 339 8.89 0.14 -10.40
C ARG A 339 10.32 0.55 -9.98
N ASN A 340 10.83 -0.01 -8.90
CA ASN A 340 12.22 0.23 -8.48
C ASN A 340 13.17 -0.71 -9.26
N TYR A 341 13.45 -0.35 -10.53
CA TYR A 341 14.29 -1.17 -11.40
C TYR A 341 15.78 -1.10 -11.03
N THR A 342 16.43 -2.26 -10.90
CA THR A 342 17.87 -2.33 -10.60
C THR A 342 18.74 -2.40 -11.85
N ASP A 343 18.24 -2.96 -12.95
CA ASP A 343 18.95 -2.99 -14.24
C ASP A 343 18.47 -1.85 -15.15
N ILE A 344 18.94 -0.64 -14.83
CA ILE A 344 18.52 0.58 -15.51
C ILE A 344 18.99 0.57 -16.97
N GLN A 345 18.07 0.83 -17.89
CA GLN A 345 18.40 1.06 -19.29
C GLN A 345 18.42 2.55 -19.60
N TRP A 346 17.26 3.17 -19.51
CA TRP A 346 17.01 4.54 -19.95
C TRP A 346 16.10 5.30 -19.00
N ASP A 347 15.62 4.64 -17.95
CA ASP A 347 14.56 5.08 -17.08
C ASP A 347 15.00 4.99 -15.60
N LYS A 348 14.68 6.02 -14.82
CA LYS A 348 15.01 6.05 -13.39
C LYS A 348 13.89 6.68 -12.60
N LYS A 349 13.48 5.98 -11.54
CA LYS A 349 12.60 6.49 -10.48
C LYS A 349 13.42 7.08 -9.35
N MET A 350 12.99 8.24 -8.84
CA MET A 350 13.67 9.04 -7.82
C MET A 350 12.66 9.66 -6.86
N TYR A 351 13.11 9.98 -5.65
CA TYR A 351 12.30 10.59 -4.61
C TYR A 351 13.03 11.77 -3.98
N ILE A 352 12.28 12.83 -3.66
CA ILE A 352 12.74 13.95 -2.84
C ILE A 352 11.70 14.13 -1.73
N THR A 353 12.11 14.11 -0.46
CA THR A 353 11.17 14.29 0.66
C THR A 353 10.70 15.74 0.76
N SER A 354 9.54 15.98 1.37
CA SER A 354 9.03 17.34 1.61
C SER A 354 9.99 18.17 2.47
N GLU A 355 10.74 17.53 3.38
CA GLU A 355 11.80 18.16 4.17
C GLU A 355 12.99 18.57 3.31
N GLN A 356 13.42 17.69 2.40
CA GLN A 356 14.48 17.97 1.42
C GLN A 356 14.10 19.12 0.49
N LEU A 357 12.85 19.18 0.03
CA LEU A 357 12.36 20.28 -0.82
C LEU A 357 12.43 21.64 -0.11
N ARG A 358 12.23 21.69 1.21
CA ARG A 358 12.32 22.93 1.98
C ARG A 358 13.75 23.47 2.13
N LEU A 359 14.76 22.66 1.85
CA LEU A 359 16.16 23.09 1.84
C LEU A 359 16.44 23.92 0.58
N LYS A 360 16.21 25.22 0.67
CA LYS A 360 16.48 26.16 -0.43
C LYS A 360 17.98 26.20 -0.73
N ASN A 361 18.30 26.40 -2.01
CA ASN A 361 19.66 26.46 -2.56
C ASN A 361 20.50 25.19 -2.29
N HIS A 362 19.86 24.06 -2.01
CA HIS A 362 20.53 22.77 -1.85
C HIS A 362 20.32 21.89 -3.09
N ASP A 363 21.41 21.31 -3.60
CA ASP A 363 21.35 20.42 -4.76
C ASP A 363 20.98 19.00 -4.32
N HIS A 364 19.82 18.53 -4.75
CA HIS A 364 19.45 17.12 -4.64
C HIS A 364 19.94 16.39 -5.89
N THR A 365 21.14 15.80 -5.78
CA THR A 365 21.81 15.11 -6.88
C THR A 365 21.42 13.64 -7.00
N PHE A 366 21.02 13.23 -8.20
CA PHE A 366 20.79 11.83 -8.57
C PHE A 366 21.77 11.36 -9.63
N LYS A 367 22.43 10.22 -9.36
CA LYS A 367 23.27 9.53 -10.36
C LYS A 367 22.43 8.54 -11.15
N ILE A 368 22.53 8.59 -12.47
CA ILE A 368 21.83 7.71 -13.39
C ILE A 368 22.85 7.11 -14.34
N PHE A 369 22.78 5.80 -14.55
CA PHE A 369 23.60 5.10 -15.52
C PHE A 369 22.69 4.55 -16.59
N THR A 370 22.88 4.99 -17.83
CA THR A 370 22.13 4.45 -18.98
C THR A 370 23.04 3.57 -19.82
N LYS A 371 22.49 2.48 -20.36
CA LYS A 371 23.20 1.58 -21.25
C LYS A 371 22.50 1.54 -22.61
N SER A 372 23.28 1.48 -23.69
CA SER A 372 22.71 1.14 -24.99
C SER A 372 22.15 -0.28 -24.96
N SER A 373 21.11 -0.52 -25.76
CA SER A 373 20.63 -1.87 -26.06
C SER A 373 21.68 -2.69 -26.81
N SER A 374 22.59 -2.05 -27.54
CA SER A 374 23.78 -2.68 -28.09
C SER A 374 24.85 -2.86 -27.00
N LEU A 375 25.12 -4.12 -26.64
CA LEU A 375 26.11 -4.59 -25.65
C LEU A 375 27.54 -4.02 -25.82
N THR A 376 27.82 -3.39 -26.95
CA THR A 376 29.15 -2.90 -27.34
C THR A 376 29.44 -1.45 -26.96
N LEU A 377 28.44 -0.68 -26.52
CA LEU A 377 28.63 0.73 -26.14
C LEU A 377 28.89 0.90 -24.63
N PRO A 378 29.78 1.83 -24.24
CA PRO A 378 30.03 2.12 -22.82
C PRO A 378 28.77 2.68 -22.15
N ARG A 379 28.61 2.36 -20.87
CA ARG A 379 27.56 2.97 -20.04
C ARG A 379 27.75 4.48 -20.00
N TRP A 380 26.68 5.23 -20.19
CA TRP A 380 26.69 6.68 -20.01
C TRP A 380 26.26 7.03 -18.60
N GLU A 381 27.09 7.79 -17.90
CA GLU A 381 26.76 8.34 -16.60
C GLU A 381 26.14 9.74 -16.75
N TRP A 382 25.08 9.97 -15.99
CA TRP A 382 24.34 11.20 -15.92
C TRP A 382 24.18 11.62 -14.47
N LYS A 383 24.22 12.93 -14.25
CA LYS A 383 23.95 13.56 -12.96
C LYS A 383 22.76 14.51 -13.15
N LEU A 384 21.68 14.26 -12.42
CA LEU A 384 20.50 15.13 -12.38
C LEU A 384 20.48 15.88 -11.06
N ASP A 385 20.62 17.19 -11.10
CA ASP A 385 20.53 18.05 -9.92
C ASP A 385 19.16 18.72 -9.89
N PHE A 386 18.47 18.60 -8.76
CA PHE A 386 17.18 19.25 -8.51
C PHE A 386 17.35 20.25 -7.36
N GLN A 387 17.01 21.52 -7.59
CA GLN A 387 17.25 22.60 -6.63
C GLN A 387 16.09 23.59 -6.64
N ILE A 388 15.61 23.96 -5.45
CA ILE A 388 14.73 25.11 -5.26
C ILE A 388 15.61 26.31 -4.93
N VAL A 389 15.71 27.25 -5.85
CA VAL A 389 16.55 28.45 -5.74
C VAL A 389 15.72 29.58 -5.16
N GLN A 390 16.21 30.18 -4.08
CA GLN A 390 15.59 31.38 -3.54
C GLN A 390 15.95 32.56 -4.42
N ASN A 391 14.95 33.14 -5.09
CA ASN A 391 15.17 34.34 -5.89
C ASN A 391 15.07 35.56 -4.97
N LEU A 392 16.18 36.26 -4.74
CA LEU A 392 16.22 37.46 -3.89
C LEU A 392 15.51 38.68 -4.54
N SER A 393 15.19 38.60 -5.84
CA SER A 393 14.59 39.69 -6.62
C SER A 393 13.08 39.54 -6.88
N CYS A 394 12.49 38.37 -6.62
CA CYS A 394 11.05 38.14 -6.73
C CYS A 394 10.51 37.37 -5.52
N VAL A 395 9.20 37.40 -5.29
CA VAL A 395 8.57 36.76 -4.12
C VAL A 395 8.55 35.22 -4.25
N ASN A 396 8.70 34.69 -5.46
CA ASN A 396 8.54 33.26 -5.74
C ASN A 396 9.90 32.55 -5.85
N ASP A 397 10.02 31.42 -5.18
CA ASP A 397 11.17 30.54 -5.37
C ASP A 397 11.17 29.98 -6.81
N GLU A 398 12.36 29.78 -7.37
CA GLU A 398 12.54 29.25 -8.72
C GLU A 398 12.96 27.78 -8.64
N LEU A 399 12.33 26.92 -9.44
CA LEU A 399 12.77 25.54 -9.57
C LEU A 399 13.80 25.40 -10.68
N ARG A 400 14.98 24.90 -10.33
CA ARG A 400 16.06 24.57 -11.27
C ARG A 400 16.29 23.07 -11.30
N VAL A 401 16.32 22.50 -12.50
CA VAL A 401 16.78 21.12 -12.69
C VAL A 401 17.83 21.11 -13.78
N THR A 402 18.99 20.56 -13.45
CA THR A 402 20.15 20.53 -14.34
C THR A 402 20.51 19.09 -14.64
N LEU A 403 20.62 18.75 -15.93
CA LEU A 403 21.13 17.46 -16.36
C LEU A 403 22.56 17.63 -16.84
N THR A 404 23.45 16.80 -16.31
CA THR A 404 24.88 16.80 -16.60
C THR A 404 25.27 15.44 -17.14
N ALA A 405 25.87 15.43 -18.33
CA ALA A 405 26.48 14.25 -18.92
C ALA A 405 27.92 14.12 -18.39
N VAL A 406 28.23 12.98 -17.80
CA VAL A 406 29.58 12.69 -17.30
C VAL A 406 30.41 12.05 -18.41
N ASP A 407 31.69 12.45 -18.49
CA ASP A 407 32.67 11.97 -19.46
C ASP A 407 32.19 12.05 -20.92
N VAL A 408 31.85 13.26 -21.38
CA VAL A 408 31.39 13.48 -22.76
C VAL A 408 32.56 13.38 -23.75
N ASP A 409 32.42 12.49 -24.72
CA ASP A 409 33.40 12.29 -25.79
C ASP A 409 33.44 13.46 -26.79
N HIS A 410 34.43 13.46 -27.69
CA HIS A 410 34.58 14.51 -28.70
C HIS A 410 33.38 14.62 -29.67
N THR A 411 32.64 13.53 -29.86
CA THR A 411 31.48 13.46 -30.76
C THR A 411 30.22 14.10 -30.18
N GLY A 412 30.20 14.41 -28.88
CA GLY A 412 29.00 14.87 -28.18
C GLY A 412 27.90 13.81 -28.07
N ARG A 413 26.83 14.12 -27.34
CA ARG A 413 25.68 13.23 -27.08
C ARG A 413 24.37 14.01 -27.24
N SER A 414 23.57 13.66 -28.23
CA SER A 414 22.19 14.18 -28.39
C SER A 414 21.22 13.26 -27.66
N VAL A 415 20.40 13.82 -26.77
CA VAL A 415 19.43 13.04 -25.97
C VAL A 415 18.10 13.77 -25.89
N GLU A 416 17.01 13.04 -26.12
CA GLU A 416 15.67 13.44 -25.68
C GLU A 416 15.50 13.05 -24.21
N TYR A 417 14.97 13.94 -23.39
CA TYR A 417 14.59 13.62 -22.02
C TYR A 417 13.09 13.75 -21.82
N MET A 418 12.57 12.97 -20.88
CA MET A 418 11.21 13.05 -20.37
C MET A 418 11.28 12.98 -18.85
N LEU A 419 10.96 14.09 -18.19
CA LEU A 419 10.82 14.16 -16.74
C LEU A 419 9.34 14.13 -16.40
N MET A 420 8.94 13.18 -15.56
CA MET A 420 7.57 13.00 -15.12
C MET A 420 7.47 13.15 -13.61
N ILE A 421 6.42 13.85 -13.18
CA ILE A 421 6.01 13.94 -11.78
C ILE A 421 4.84 13.00 -11.61
N CYS A 422 4.95 12.11 -10.64
CA CYS A 422 4.02 11.01 -10.49
C CYS A 422 3.35 11.03 -9.11
N SER A 423 2.08 10.66 -9.09
CA SER A 423 1.36 10.24 -7.88
C SER A 423 1.55 8.73 -7.66
N GLU A 424 0.91 8.18 -6.62
CA GLU A 424 0.83 6.73 -6.43
C GLU A 424 0.08 6.00 -7.56
N ARG A 425 -0.80 6.69 -8.30
CA ARG A 425 -1.75 6.03 -9.22
C ARG A 425 -1.58 6.43 -10.69
N LYS A 426 -1.02 7.60 -10.97
CA LYS A 426 -0.86 8.13 -12.34
C LYS A 426 0.26 9.16 -12.46
N VAL A 427 0.67 9.43 -13.69
CA VAL A 427 1.55 10.54 -14.04
C VAL A 427 0.75 11.85 -13.99
N LEU A 428 1.25 12.85 -13.26
CA LEU A 428 0.58 14.14 -13.06
C LEU A 428 1.03 15.21 -14.06
N ARG A 429 2.34 15.29 -14.29
CA ARG A 429 2.96 16.26 -15.20
C ARG A 429 4.08 15.58 -15.96
N THR A 430 4.27 15.99 -17.21
CA THR A 430 5.33 15.47 -18.07
C THR A 430 6.00 16.62 -18.80
N ILE A 431 7.33 16.67 -18.72
CA ILE A 431 8.18 17.67 -19.35
C ILE A 431 9.12 16.94 -20.30
N THR A 432 9.10 17.32 -21.57
CA THR A 432 9.95 16.70 -22.60
C THR A 432 10.66 17.75 -23.42
N ASP A 433 11.93 17.52 -23.74
CA ASP A 433 12.69 18.35 -24.66
C ASP A 433 13.94 17.57 -25.14
N LYS A 434 14.79 18.20 -25.95
CA LYS A 434 16.02 17.64 -26.49
C LYS A 434 17.21 18.49 -26.08
N LYS A 435 18.32 17.85 -25.74
CA LYS A 435 19.57 18.53 -25.39
C LYS A 435 20.74 17.85 -26.08
N PHE A 436 21.73 18.66 -26.47
CA PHE A 436 22.99 18.20 -27.03
C PHE A 436 24.14 18.52 -26.08
N PHE A 437 24.82 17.49 -25.60
CA PHE A 437 25.92 17.59 -24.66
C PHE A 437 27.26 17.47 -25.39
N SER A 438 28.20 18.35 -25.08
CA SER A 438 29.56 18.35 -25.63
C SER A 438 30.59 18.56 -24.52
N LYS A 439 31.89 18.43 -24.81
CA LYS A 439 32.95 18.74 -23.83
C LYS A 439 32.86 20.17 -23.28
N SER A 440 32.43 21.14 -24.09
CA SER A 440 32.26 22.53 -23.66
C SER A 440 30.90 22.81 -23.01
N ARG A 441 29.90 21.96 -23.24
CA ARG A 441 28.53 22.09 -22.71
C ARG A 441 28.02 20.74 -22.22
N TYR A 442 28.67 20.23 -21.18
CA TYR A 442 28.36 18.93 -20.59
C TYR A 442 27.25 19.01 -19.52
N SER A 443 26.93 20.21 -19.03
CA SER A 443 25.84 20.48 -18.08
C SER A 443 24.84 21.47 -18.66
N GLN A 444 23.55 21.15 -18.59
CA GLN A 444 22.47 21.97 -19.15
C GLN A 444 21.22 21.97 -18.27
N GLU A 445 20.62 23.14 -18.09
CA GLU A 445 19.34 23.31 -17.41
C GLU A 445 18.19 22.78 -18.28
N LEU A 446 17.26 22.06 -17.66
CA LEU A 446 16.04 21.52 -18.26
C LEU A 446 14.98 22.62 -18.33
N ASP A 447 14.18 22.62 -19.39
CA ASP A 447 13.17 23.65 -19.64
C ASP A 447 11.90 23.38 -18.81
N ILE A 448 11.97 23.76 -17.53
CA ILE A 448 10.91 23.58 -16.53
C ILE A 448 10.16 24.88 -16.23
N ARG A 449 10.74 26.03 -16.60
CA ARG A 449 10.15 27.35 -16.34
C ARG A 449 8.76 27.46 -16.96
N GLY A 450 7.79 27.89 -16.15
CA GLY A 450 6.37 28.00 -16.54
C GLY A 450 5.62 26.67 -16.68
N LYS A 451 6.28 25.52 -16.46
CA LYS A 451 5.65 24.19 -16.46
C LYS A 451 5.45 23.63 -15.06
N LEU A 452 6.27 24.06 -14.10
CA LEU A 452 6.17 23.72 -12.69
C LEU A 452 6.69 24.87 -11.83
N GLU A 453 5.93 25.25 -10.81
CA GLU A 453 6.30 26.33 -9.88
C GLU A 453 6.75 25.76 -8.54
N ALA A 454 7.76 26.38 -7.92
CA ALA A 454 8.25 25.93 -6.62
C ALA A 454 7.18 26.08 -5.52
N ASN A 455 6.36 27.12 -5.59
CA ASN A 455 5.27 27.35 -4.65
C ASN A 455 4.24 26.20 -4.67
N GLU A 456 3.96 25.61 -5.84
CA GLU A 456 3.07 24.45 -5.98
C GLU A 456 3.64 23.22 -5.26
N LEU A 457 4.97 23.07 -5.18
CA LEU A 457 5.65 21.96 -4.51
C LEU A 457 5.81 22.17 -3.00
N LEU A 458 5.90 23.42 -2.56
CA LEU A 458 6.13 23.77 -1.15
C LEU A 458 4.83 23.89 -0.33
N ASP A 459 3.68 23.94 -0.99
CA ASP A 459 2.36 23.95 -0.34
C ASP A 459 2.16 22.70 0.53
N THR A 460 1.59 22.88 1.72
CA THR A 460 1.32 21.79 2.67
C THR A 460 0.31 20.77 2.15
N ASN A 461 -0.55 21.16 1.20
CA ASN A 461 -1.53 20.26 0.56
C ASN A 461 -1.26 20.07 -0.95
N SER A 462 0.01 20.13 -1.35
CA SER A 462 0.37 19.96 -2.77
C SER A 462 -0.10 18.62 -3.31
N ALA A 463 -0.94 18.65 -4.35
CA ALA A 463 -1.38 17.46 -5.07
C ALA A 463 -0.24 16.70 -5.79
N LEU A 464 0.96 17.31 -5.87
CA LEU A 464 2.15 16.73 -6.47
C LEU A 464 2.98 15.90 -5.48
N LEU A 465 2.71 16.02 -4.18
CA LEU A 465 3.38 15.24 -3.14
C LEU A 465 2.62 13.93 -2.88
N ARG A 466 3.39 12.84 -2.78
CA ARG A 466 2.88 11.53 -2.38
C ARG A 466 2.63 11.52 -0.87
N ASN A 467 1.37 11.38 -0.46
CA ASN A 467 0.93 11.39 0.95
C ASN A 467 1.52 12.56 1.75
N ASP A 468 1.68 13.73 1.11
CA ASP A 468 2.30 14.95 1.65
C ASP A 468 3.77 14.82 2.13
N LYS A 469 4.43 13.71 1.80
CA LYS A 469 5.76 13.36 2.34
C LYS A 469 6.89 13.37 1.33
N ALA A 470 6.63 13.12 0.05
CA ALA A 470 7.69 13.07 -0.96
C ALA A 470 7.20 13.35 -2.38
N LEU A 471 8.02 14.05 -3.16
CA LEU A 471 7.88 14.20 -4.61
C LEU A 471 8.47 12.97 -5.31
N GLN A 472 7.67 12.30 -6.15
CA GLN A 472 8.13 11.19 -6.98
C GLN A 472 8.44 11.68 -8.39
N LEU A 473 9.70 11.49 -8.81
CA LEU A 473 10.20 11.84 -10.13
C LEU A 473 10.52 10.57 -10.93
N GLN A 474 10.22 10.59 -12.22
CA GLN A 474 10.62 9.57 -13.17
C GLN A 474 11.31 10.25 -14.36
N LEU A 475 12.55 9.87 -14.64
CA LEU A 475 13.30 10.37 -15.78
C LEU A 475 13.44 9.27 -16.81
N LEU A 476 13.09 9.55 -18.07
CA LEU A 476 13.45 8.74 -19.22
C LEU A 476 14.41 9.54 -20.10
N LEU A 477 15.47 8.89 -20.57
CA LEU A 477 16.46 9.41 -21.50
C LEU A 477 16.44 8.57 -22.77
N ARG A 478 16.44 9.18 -23.94
CA ARG A 478 16.52 8.48 -25.23
C ARG A 478 17.63 9.10 -26.08
N PRO A 479 18.67 8.33 -26.46
CA PRO A 479 19.67 8.81 -27.41
C PRO A 479 19.04 9.14 -28.75
N ILE A 480 19.53 10.22 -29.35
CA ILE A 480 19.29 10.56 -30.74
C ILE A 480 20.60 10.19 -31.46
N ILE A 481 20.55 9.08 -32.20
CA ILE A 481 21.66 8.60 -33.02
C ILE A 481 21.74 9.43 -34.29
#